data_AF-A0A3L6PKL1-F1
#
_entry.id   AF-A0A3L6PKL1-F1
#
_cell.length_a   1.000
_cell.length_b   1.000
_cell.length_c   1.000
_cell.angle_alpha   90.00
_cell.angle_beta   90.00
_cell.angle_gamma   90.00
#
_symmetry.space_group_name_H-M   'P 1'
#
loop_
_entity.id
_entity.type
_entity.pdbx_description
1 polymer ?
#
loop_
_entity_poly.entity_id
_entity_poly.type
_entity_poly.pdbx_seq_one_letter_code
_entity_poly.pdbx_strand_id
1 'polypeptide(L)'
;MIAMESPYCNRKEAAPSVYKNILVLSIGTGTKLKKNYTAADCNKWNILNWLTKDGSSPLIDIFFNTSADMVDINAQVLFEVFGCKSNYLRIQTDKLTGETALLDCTTDTNMDMLIEIGKKLLDEPVARVNIDTGEY
;
A
#
# COMPACT_ATOMS: atom_id res chain seq x y z
N MET A 1 -23.87 -1.01 -14.13
CA MET A 1 -22.72 -1.93 -14.32
C MET A 1 -22.79 -2.44 -15.74
N ILE A 2 -22.09 -1.78 -16.67
CA ILE A 2 -22.03 -2.24 -18.06
C ILE A 2 -20.57 -2.64 -18.26
N ALA A 3 -20.33 -3.95 -18.30
CA ALA A 3 -19.08 -4.50 -18.78
C ALA A 3 -19.09 -4.31 -20.30
N MET A 4 -18.27 -3.39 -20.81
CA MET A 4 -17.89 -3.41 -22.23
C MET A 4 -16.84 -4.50 -22.38
N GLU A 5 -17.25 -5.68 -22.84
CA GLU A 5 -16.31 -6.70 -23.29
C GLU A 5 -15.67 -6.23 -24.60
N SER A 6 -14.36 -5.97 -24.56
CA SER A 6 -13.56 -5.66 -25.75
C SER A 6 -13.25 -6.97 -26.50
N PRO A 7 -13.58 -7.10 -27.80
CA PRO A 7 -13.49 -8.35 -28.55
C PRO A 7 -12.06 -8.72 -29.00
N TYR A 8 -11.02 -8.05 -28.49
CA TYR A 8 -9.62 -8.25 -28.93
C TYR A 8 -8.69 -8.88 -27.90
N CYS A 9 -9.19 -9.39 -26.76
CA CYS A 9 -8.33 -10.02 -25.76
C CYS A 9 -8.52 -11.54 -25.74
N ASN A 10 -7.74 -12.25 -26.56
CA ASN A 10 -7.50 -13.69 -26.40
C ASN A 10 -6.66 -13.89 -25.13
N ARG A 11 -7.26 -13.73 -23.95
CA ARG A 11 -6.59 -13.92 -22.67
C ARG A 11 -6.54 -15.42 -22.43
N LYS A 12 -5.42 -16.07 -22.76
CA LYS A 12 -5.09 -17.35 -22.12
C LYS A 12 -5.11 -17.08 -20.62
N GLU A 13 -6.11 -17.59 -19.91
CA GLU A 13 -6.10 -17.57 -18.45
C GLU A 13 -4.76 -18.15 -18.01
N ALA A 14 -4.01 -17.41 -17.19
CA ALA A 14 -2.73 -17.86 -16.70
C ALA A 14 -2.98 -19.16 -15.93
N ALA A 15 -2.42 -20.26 -16.42
CA ALA A 15 -2.55 -21.54 -15.75
C ALA A 15 -2.05 -21.39 -14.30
N PRO A 16 -2.74 -21.96 -13.28
CA PRO A 16 -2.32 -21.89 -11.88
C PRO A 16 -0.86 -22.27 -11.63
N SER A 17 -0.27 -23.06 -12.52
CA SER A 17 1.14 -23.45 -12.52
C SER A 17 2.13 -22.29 -12.69
N VAL A 18 1.72 -21.19 -13.33
CA VAL A 18 2.59 -20.01 -13.57
C VAL A 18 2.96 -19.35 -12.25
N TYR A 19 1.99 -19.15 -11.35
CA TYR A 19 2.22 -18.50 -10.06
C TYR A 19 3.07 -19.33 -9.09
N LYS A 20 3.11 -20.66 -9.27
CA LYS A 20 4.02 -21.53 -8.50
C LYS A 20 5.48 -21.36 -8.89
N ASN A 21 5.75 -20.87 -10.10
CA ASN A 21 7.09 -20.69 -10.65
C ASN A 21 7.58 -19.24 -10.59
N ILE A 22 6.78 -18.33 -10.03
CA ILE A 22 7.12 -16.91 -9.87
C ILE A 22 7.34 -16.64 -8.40
N LEU A 23 8.41 -15.90 -8.09
CA LEU A 23 8.66 -15.30 -6.79
C LEU A 23 8.48 -13.78 -6.93
N VAL A 24 7.69 -13.18 -6.04
CA VAL A 24 7.39 -11.75 -6.06
C VAL A 24 7.85 -11.13 -4.74
N LEU A 25 8.74 -10.15 -4.86
CA LEU A 25 9.12 -9.25 -3.79
C LEU A 25 8.49 -7.88 -4.05
N SER A 26 7.65 -7.43 -3.13
CA SER A 26 6.94 -6.16 -3.19
C SER A 26 7.51 -5.25 -2.10
N ILE A 27 7.94 -4.04 -2.45
CA ILE A 27 8.57 -3.10 -1.51
C ILE A 27 7.71 -1.84 -1.45
N GLY A 28 7.29 -1.44 -0.25
CA GLY A 28 6.54 -0.22 0.00
C GLY A 28 7.41 0.89 0.57
N THR A 29 6.87 2.11 0.52
CA THR A 29 7.52 3.33 1.05
C THR A 29 7.00 3.69 2.44
N GLY A 30 6.30 2.77 3.10
CA GLY A 30 5.66 2.99 4.39
C GLY A 30 4.28 3.65 4.31
N THR A 31 3.53 3.49 5.39
CA THR A 31 2.23 4.13 5.64
C THR A 31 2.18 4.61 7.09
N LYS A 32 1.18 5.41 7.44
CA LYS A 32 0.96 5.92 8.79
C LYS A 32 -0.20 5.17 9.44
N LEU A 33 0.04 4.54 10.59
CA LEU A 33 -0.90 3.74 11.40
C LEU A 33 -2.21 4.44 11.85
N LYS A 34 -2.43 5.74 11.59
CA LYS A 34 -3.60 6.48 12.12
C LYS A 34 -4.33 7.31 11.10
N LYS A 35 -5.65 7.05 11.01
CA LYS A 35 -6.69 7.83 10.32
C LYS A 35 -6.51 9.32 10.61
N ASN A 36 -6.18 10.09 9.58
CA ASN A 36 -6.06 11.54 9.74
C ASN A 36 -7.44 12.23 9.74
N TYR A 37 -8.50 11.59 9.22
CA TYR A 37 -9.79 12.25 8.98
C TYR A 37 -10.99 11.32 9.17
N THR A 38 -12.03 11.81 9.87
CA THR A 38 -13.33 11.12 9.93
C THR A 38 -14.24 11.58 8.79
N ALA A 39 -15.27 10.78 8.46
CA ALA A 39 -16.29 11.20 7.49
C ALA A 39 -16.97 12.53 7.90
N ALA A 40 -17.11 12.79 9.20
CA ALA A 40 -17.65 14.03 9.73
C ALA A 40 -16.73 15.23 9.48
N ASP A 41 -15.41 15.02 9.47
CA ASP A 41 -14.42 16.04 9.13
C ASP A 41 -14.45 16.34 7.63
N CYS A 42 -14.41 15.30 6.79
CA CYS A 42 -14.41 15.43 5.34
C CYS A 42 -15.69 16.10 4.79
N ASN A 43 -16.84 15.92 5.46
CA ASN A 43 -18.10 16.57 5.07
C ASN A 43 -18.03 18.11 5.13
N LYS A 44 -17.06 18.67 5.86
CA LYS A 44 -16.86 20.13 5.97
C LYS A 44 -15.83 20.65 4.96
N TRP A 45 -15.23 19.80 4.14
CA TRP A 45 -14.14 20.18 3.25
C TRP A 45 -14.64 20.76 1.95
N ASN A 46 -14.00 21.85 1.54
CA ASN A 46 -14.06 22.36 0.16
C ASN A 46 -12.90 21.77 -0.67
N ILE A 47 -12.85 22.09 -1.96
CA ILE A 47 -11.83 21.59 -2.91
C ILE A 47 -10.40 21.88 -2.42
N LEU A 48 -10.16 23.05 -1.82
CA LEU A 48 -8.83 23.38 -1.30
C LEU A 48 -8.42 22.48 -0.14
N ASN A 49 -9.34 22.16 0.77
CA ASN A 49 -9.06 21.22 1.87
C ASN A 49 -8.83 19.79 1.37
N TRP A 50 -9.47 19.39 0.27
CA TRP A 50 -9.21 18.10 -0.37
C TRP A 50 -7.81 18.03 -1.01
N LEU A 51 -7.33 19.14 -1.56
CA LEU A 51 -6.01 19.23 -2.21
C LEU A 51 -4.88 19.43 -1.21
N THR A 52 -5.06 20.30 -0.22
CA THR A 52 -4.04 20.68 0.75
C THR A 52 -4.68 20.90 2.12
N LYS A 53 -4.22 20.16 3.12
CA LYS A 53 -4.70 20.33 4.50
C LYS A 53 -3.60 19.99 5.49
N ASP A 54 -3.36 20.91 6.42
CA ASP A 54 -2.46 20.75 7.56
C ASP A 54 -1.03 20.28 7.16
N GLY A 55 -0.54 20.76 6.00
CA GLY A 55 0.78 20.41 5.47
C GLY A 55 0.84 19.06 4.75
N SER A 56 -0.30 18.44 4.46
CA SER A 56 -0.41 17.19 3.69
C SER A 56 -1.33 17.38 2.47
N SER A 57 -1.40 16.35 1.61
CA SER A 57 -2.22 16.35 0.40
C SER A 57 -3.28 15.23 0.48
N PRO A 58 -4.41 15.44 1.20
CA PRO A 58 -5.29 14.35 1.63
C PRO A 58 -5.79 13.45 0.51
N LEU A 59 -6.20 14.02 -0.62
CA LEU A 59 -6.68 13.25 -1.76
C LEU A 59 -5.58 12.35 -2.36
N ILE A 60 -4.38 12.89 -2.48
CA ILE A 60 -3.20 12.21 -3.02
C ILE A 60 -2.78 11.08 -2.08
N ASP A 61 -2.67 11.39 -0.79
CA ASP A 61 -2.25 10.43 0.24
C ASP A 61 -3.25 9.27 0.36
N ILE A 62 -4.56 9.55 0.37
CA ILE A 62 -5.61 8.52 0.39
C ILE A 62 -5.52 7.65 -0.86
N PHE A 63 -5.39 8.25 -2.04
CA PHE A 63 -5.33 7.49 -3.29
C PHE A 63 -4.11 6.57 -3.34
N PHE A 64 -2.92 7.08 -3.03
CA PHE A 64 -1.70 6.28 -3.09
C PHE A 64 -1.70 5.15 -2.06
N ASN A 65 -2.06 5.43 -0.80
CA ASN A 65 -2.11 4.40 0.25
C ASN A 65 -3.12 3.31 -0.09
N THR A 66 -4.35 3.69 -0.47
CA THR A 66 -5.38 2.71 -0.83
C THR A 66 -5.03 1.92 -2.10
N SER A 67 -4.33 2.53 -3.06
CA SER A 67 -3.85 1.82 -4.25
C SER A 67 -2.81 0.75 -3.90
N ALA A 68 -1.90 1.05 -2.96
CA ALA A 68 -0.89 0.11 -2.51
C ALA A 68 -1.52 -1.06 -1.74
N ASP A 69 -2.44 -0.76 -0.82
CA ASP A 69 -3.15 -1.78 -0.02
C ASP A 69 -4.01 -2.70 -0.91
N MET A 70 -4.74 -2.14 -1.88
CA MET A 70 -5.56 -2.94 -2.80
C MET A 70 -4.71 -3.87 -3.67
N VAL A 71 -3.54 -3.42 -4.15
CA VAL A 71 -2.65 -4.28 -4.95
C VAL A 71 -2.03 -5.37 -4.08
N ASP A 72 -1.62 -5.05 -2.85
CA ASP A 72 -1.04 -6.01 -1.91
C ASP A 72 -2.03 -7.12 -1.52
N ILE A 73 -3.27 -6.74 -1.16
CA ILE A 73 -4.35 -7.68 -0.84
C ILE A 73 -4.66 -8.56 -2.06
N ASN A 74 -4.78 -7.97 -3.26
CA ASN A 74 -5.03 -8.75 -4.47
C ASN A 74 -3.91 -9.75 -4.77
N ALA A 75 -2.65 -9.35 -4.62
CA ALA A 75 -1.51 -10.24 -4.79
C ALA A 75 -1.51 -11.35 -3.73
N GLN A 76 -1.70 -11.02 -2.46
CA GLN A 76 -1.75 -12.00 -1.38
C GLN A 76 -2.86 -13.03 -1.60
N VAL A 77 -4.09 -12.58 -1.89
CA VAL A 77 -5.23 -13.46 -2.17
C VAL A 77 -4.93 -14.37 -3.37
N LEU A 78 -4.32 -13.83 -4.43
CA LEU A 78 -3.96 -14.62 -5.62
C LEU A 78 -2.97 -15.75 -5.29
N PHE A 79 -1.88 -15.44 -4.58
CA PHE A 79 -0.88 -16.43 -4.19
C PHE A 79 -1.41 -17.42 -3.14
N GLU A 80 -2.34 -17.00 -2.29
CA GLU A 80 -3.02 -17.87 -1.32
C GLU A 80 -3.96 -18.87 -1.99
N VAL A 81 -4.84 -18.41 -2.90
CA VAL A 81 -5.79 -19.27 -3.62
C VAL A 81 -5.07 -20.34 -4.45
N PHE A 82 -3.91 -20.03 -5.02
CA PHE A 82 -3.11 -20.99 -5.79
C PHE A 82 -2.16 -21.86 -4.94
N GLY A 83 -2.19 -21.71 -3.60
CA GLY A 83 -1.40 -22.52 -2.68
C GLY A 83 0.10 -22.24 -2.74
N CYS A 84 0.51 -21.07 -3.23
CA CYS A 84 1.91 -20.63 -3.32
C CYS A 84 2.17 -19.35 -2.50
N LYS A 85 1.48 -19.20 -1.37
CA LYS A 85 1.61 -18.08 -0.43
C LYS A 85 3.04 -17.73 0.02
N SER A 86 3.97 -18.69 0.00
CA SER A 86 5.40 -18.43 0.27
C SER A 86 6.11 -17.65 -0.84
N ASN A 87 5.52 -17.58 -2.03
CA ASN A 87 6.13 -16.96 -3.19
C ASN A 87 5.86 -15.45 -3.29
N TYR A 88 5.09 -14.90 -2.35
CA TYR A 88 4.83 -13.47 -2.25
C TYR A 88 5.36 -12.96 -0.92
N LEU A 89 6.26 -11.96 -0.97
CA LEU A 89 6.77 -11.26 0.20
C LEU A 89 6.58 -9.76 0.00
N ARG A 90 5.89 -9.10 0.92
CA ARG A 90 5.76 -7.66 1.00
C ARG A 90 6.62 -7.12 2.15
N ILE A 91 7.46 -6.14 1.85
CA ILE A 91 8.20 -5.35 2.86
C ILE A 91 7.52 -3.99 2.92
N GLN A 92 6.93 -3.68 4.07
CA GLN A 92 6.21 -2.44 4.32
C GLN A 92 6.31 -2.09 5.81
N THR A 93 6.26 -0.79 6.13
CA THR A 93 6.17 -0.31 7.52
C THR A 93 4.95 0.57 7.71
N ASP A 94 4.30 0.47 8.87
CA ASP A 94 3.17 1.31 9.28
C ASP A 94 3.56 2.35 10.36
N LYS A 95 4.85 2.38 10.70
CA LYS A 95 5.43 3.15 11.82
C LYS A 95 5.86 4.56 11.43
N LEU A 96 5.53 5.03 10.24
CA LEU A 96 5.87 6.40 9.83
C LEU A 96 5.08 7.42 10.66
N THR A 97 5.79 8.42 11.20
CA THR A 97 5.21 9.48 12.04
C THR A 97 5.89 10.82 11.81
N GLY A 98 5.17 11.92 12.10
CA GLY A 98 5.72 13.27 11.92
C GLY A 98 6.18 13.53 10.49
N GLU A 99 7.37 14.10 10.33
CA GLU A 99 7.97 14.43 9.03
C GLU A 99 8.25 13.20 8.16
N THR A 100 8.54 12.04 8.76
CA THR A 100 8.81 10.80 8.00
C THR A 100 7.58 10.27 7.25
N ALA A 101 6.38 10.77 7.57
CA ALA A 101 5.15 10.45 6.87
C ALA A 101 4.79 11.49 5.78
N LEU A 102 5.58 12.57 5.63
CA LEU A 102 5.36 13.59 4.60
C LEU A 102 6.10 13.19 3.32
N LEU A 103 5.37 13.21 2.20
CA LEU A 103 5.89 12.85 0.88
C LEU A 103 6.87 13.89 0.31
N ASP A 104 6.76 15.15 0.76
CA ASP A 104 7.48 16.31 0.24
C ASP A 104 8.54 16.87 1.21
N CYS A 105 8.80 16.19 2.34
CA CYS A 105 9.83 16.60 3.28
C CYS A 105 11.20 15.98 2.94
N THR A 106 12.05 16.76 2.25
CA THR A 106 13.39 16.32 1.82
C THR A 106 14.52 16.92 2.66
N THR A 107 14.31 17.15 3.95
CA THR A 107 15.38 17.61 4.84
C THR A 107 16.38 16.48 5.09
N ASP A 108 17.67 16.81 5.23
CA ASP A 108 18.72 15.80 5.48
C ASP A 108 18.39 14.95 6.72
N THR A 109 17.87 15.59 7.77
CA THR A 109 17.42 14.90 8.99
C THR A 109 16.29 13.92 8.72
N ASN A 110 15.29 14.28 7.91
CA ASN A 110 14.20 13.36 7.56
C ASN A 110 14.71 12.17 6.73
N MET A 111 15.62 12.43 5.79
CA MET A 111 16.23 11.37 4.97
C MET A 111 17.05 10.39 5.81
N ASP A 112 17.84 10.87 6.76
CA ASP A 112 18.59 10.02 7.69
C ASP A 112 17.64 9.18 8.57
N MET A 113 16.56 9.76 9.07
CA MET A 113 15.54 9.03 9.83
C MET A 113 14.87 7.93 9.00
N LEU A 114 14.55 8.19 7.72
CA LEU A 114 14.00 7.17 6.81
C LEU A 114 14.98 6.02 6.56
N ILE A 115 16.28 6.31 6.42
CA ILE A 115 17.32 5.28 6.31
C ILE A 115 17.36 4.41 7.57
N GLU A 116 17.31 5.02 8.76
CA GLU A 116 17.26 4.26 10.02
C GLU A 116 16.01 3.39 10.14
N ILE A 117 14.85 3.92 9.76
CA ILE A 117 13.59 3.14 9.74
C ILE A 117 13.74 1.94 8.81
N GLY A 118 14.27 2.13 7.60
CA GLY A 118 14.51 1.04 6.66
C GLY A 118 15.46 -0.03 7.19
N LYS A 119 16.54 0.36 7.88
CA LYS A 119 17.48 -0.57 8.52
C LYS A 119 16.80 -1.37 9.63
N LYS A 120 16.05 -0.70 10.52
CA LYS A 120 15.31 -1.35 11.61
C LYS A 120 14.26 -2.33 11.08
N LEU A 121 13.58 -1.98 9.98
CA LEU A 121 12.58 -2.84 9.35
C LEU A 121 13.15 -4.20 8.91
N LEU A 122 14.44 -4.25 8.54
CA LEU A 122 15.08 -5.52 8.15
C LEU A 122 15.27 -6.49 9.32
N ASP A 123 15.27 -5.99 10.56
CA ASP A 123 15.38 -6.80 11.77
C ASP A 123 14.00 -7.24 12.30
N GLU A 124 12.90 -6.74 11.73
CA GLU A 124 11.54 -7.08 12.16
C GLU A 124 11.09 -8.46 11.62
N PRO A 125 10.27 -9.21 12.38
CA PRO A 125 9.74 -10.47 11.90
C PRO A 125 8.80 -10.24 10.72
N VAL A 126 8.83 -11.16 9.75
CA VAL A 126 7.90 -11.14 8.62
C VAL A 126 6.48 -11.39 9.14
N ALA A 127 5.63 -10.39 8.98
CA ALA A 127 4.20 -10.46 9.23
C ALA A 127 3.42 -10.43 7.91
N ARG A 128 2.19 -10.93 7.90
CA ARG A 128 1.35 -11.00 6.69
C ARG A 128 0.05 -10.29 6.96
N VAL A 129 -0.43 -9.53 5.97
CA VAL A 129 -1.68 -8.80 6.13
C VAL A 129 -2.83 -9.77 6.39
N ASN A 130 -3.59 -9.50 7.42
CA ASN A 130 -4.85 -10.17 7.69
C ASN A 130 -5.89 -9.62 6.70
N ILE A 131 -6.44 -10.47 5.84
CA ILE A 131 -7.30 -10.04 4.73
C ILE A 131 -8.62 -9.44 5.22
N ASP A 132 -9.10 -9.82 6.41
CA ASP A 132 -10.35 -9.31 6.98
C ASP A 132 -10.19 -7.91 7.60
N THR A 133 -8.98 -7.58 8.07
CA THR A 133 -8.71 -6.34 8.81
C THR A 133 -7.81 -5.35 8.07
N GLY A 134 -7.00 -5.84 7.11
CA GLY A 134 -5.99 -5.05 6.41
C GLY A 134 -4.74 -4.74 7.24
N GLU A 135 -4.61 -5.34 8.44
CA GLU A 135 -3.50 -5.11 9.37
C GLU A 135 -2.43 -6.21 9.24
N TYR A 136 -1.14 -5.86 9.41
CA TYR A 136 -0.01 -6.80 9.36
C TYR A 136 0.29 -7.42 10.74
#